data_AF-A0AAF0E1Y2-F1
#
_entry.id   AF-A0AAF0E1Y2-F1
#
_cell.length_a   1.000
_cell.length_b   1.000
_cell.length_c   1.000
_cell.angle_alpha   90.00
_cell.angle_beta   90.00
_cell.angle_gamma   90.00
#
_symmetry.space_group_name_H-M   'P 1'
#
loop_
_entity.id
_entity.type
_entity.pdbx_description
1 polymer ?
#
loop_
_entity_poly.entity_id
_entity_poly.type
_entity_poly.pdbx_seq_one_letter_code
_entity_poly.pdbx_strand_id
1 'polypeptide(L)'
;MPAEQALELVQEAKLSRATGALRPYNAELMRLVLLETRQLHAQLAPLADAARAQSEAGTARADPALAAQLVALHLQAYRNKRCMLVYHNQRLEWLKSRVWDKAGALALVLDQDQPPNARGDAEVLSIRPLLSHAELEWLRAYAGLLGLYKDTYMDVLDVTLPLATGVGHTRHDGQIQSTRPSPASARSALGSATFAPGASVSVYAATTLPNTIRAPDDLMITVLVTRDAQDVETERGTIQLRAGERLYVRRDEVEALLIRGWLRQVD
;
A
#
# COMPACT_ATOMS: atom_id res chain seq x y z
N MET A 1 5.69 -29.57 -7.70
CA MET A 1 6.40 -28.54 -8.49
C MET A 1 6.89 -27.49 -7.52
N PRO A 2 8.21 -27.32 -7.30
CA PRO A 2 8.70 -26.55 -6.16
C PRO A 2 8.37 -25.04 -6.20
N ALA A 3 7.94 -24.46 -7.32
CA ALA A 3 7.71 -23.02 -7.46
C ALA A 3 6.26 -22.52 -7.23
N GLU A 4 5.37 -23.34 -6.66
CA GLU A 4 3.94 -23.00 -6.54
C GLU A 4 3.68 -21.92 -5.48
N GLN A 5 4.31 -22.02 -4.31
CA GLN A 5 4.15 -21.08 -3.19
C GLN A 5 4.58 -19.64 -3.56
N ALA A 6 5.68 -19.51 -4.30
CA ALA A 6 6.15 -18.21 -4.77
C ALA A 6 5.20 -17.57 -5.80
N LEU A 7 4.49 -18.39 -6.59
CA LEU A 7 3.46 -17.90 -7.51
C LEU A 7 2.20 -17.44 -6.78
N GLU A 8 1.78 -18.15 -5.74
CA GLU A 8 0.64 -17.78 -4.92
C GLU A 8 0.82 -16.37 -4.31
N LEU A 9 2.01 -16.05 -3.78
CA LEU A 9 2.34 -14.71 -3.29
C LEU A 9 2.20 -13.62 -4.37
N VAL A 10 2.61 -13.92 -5.60
CA VAL A 10 2.47 -12.98 -6.72
C VAL A 10 1.01 -12.82 -7.14
N GLN A 11 0.23 -13.90 -7.11
CA GLN A 11 -1.20 -13.84 -7.37
C GLN A 11 -1.91 -13.01 -6.31
N GLU A 12 -1.57 -13.20 -5.03
CA GLU A 12 -2.08 -12.38 -3.94
C GLU A 12 -1.76 -10.89 -4.15
N ALA A 13 -0.52 -10.56 -4.50
CA ALA A 13 -0.11 -9.19 -4.81
C ALA A 13 -0.90 -8.61 -6.00
N LYS A 14 -1.11 -9.40 -7.05
CA LYS A 14 -1.92 -9.00 -8.22
C LYS A 14 -3.37 -8.74 -7.83
N LEU A 15 -3.95 -9.60 -6.99
CA LEU A 15 -5.31 -9.44 -6.49
C LEU A 15 -5.44 -8.19 -5.63
N SER A 16 -4.52 -7.95 -4.69
CA SER A 16 -4.48 -6.74 -3.88
C SER A 16 -4.36 -5.46 -4.72
N ARG A 17 -3.56 -5.50 -5.80
CA ARG A 17 -3.48 -4.39 -6.74
C ARG A 17 -4.79 -4.17 -7.50
N ALA A 18 -5.47 -5.25 -7.89
CA ALA A 18 -6.75 -5.19 -8.60
C ALA A 18 -7.93 -4.77 -7.71
N THR A 19 -7.90 -5.09 -6.42
CA THR A 19 -8.93 -4.65 -5.46
C THR A 19 -8.63 -3.28 -4.88
N GLY A 20 -7.38 -2.80 -4.96
CA GLY A 20 -6.90 -1.62 -4.25
C GLY A 20 -6.86 -1.82 -2.73
N ALA A 21 -6.98 -3.06 -2.26
CA ALA A 21 -7.07 -3.40 -0.84
C ALA A 21 -5.86 -4.18 -0.35
N LEU A 22 -5.34 -3.77 0.82
CA LEU A 22 -4.26 -4.50 1.48
C LEU A 22 -4.81 -5.75 2.16
N ARG A 23 -4.23 -6.91 1.84
CA ARG A 23 -4.49 -8.18 2.51
C ARG A 23 -3.59 -8.32 3.76
N PRO A 24 -3.97 -9.17 4.74
CA PRO A 24 -3.10 -9.48 5.86
C PRO A 24 -1.75 -10.02 5.38
N TYR A 25 -0.67 -9.66 6.06
CA TYR A 25 0.66 -10.16 5.72
C TYR A 25 0.74 -11.69 5.86
N ASN A 26 0.95 -12.39 4.75
CA ASN A 26 1.08 -13.83 4.75
C ASN A 26 2.47 -14.31 5.20
N ALA A 27 2.68 -14.38 6.52
CA ALA A 27 3.94 -14.83 7.10
C ALA A 27 4.26 -16.31 6.81
N GLU A 28 3.23 -17.13 6.63
CA GLU A 28 3.37 -18.57 6.42
C GLU A 28 3.94 -18.87 5.04
N LEU A 29 3.32 -18.36 3.97
CA LEU A 29 3.81 -18.54 2.59
C LEU A 29 5.23 -17.96 2.44
N MET A 30 5.47 -16.80 3.04
CA MET A 30 6.80 -16.18 3.06
C MET A 30 7.85 -17.09 3.71
N ARG A 31 7.51 -17.73 4.84
CA ARG A 31 8.41 -18.67 5.51
C ARG A 31 8.66 -19.92 4.66
N LEU A 32 7.63 -20.44 3.99
CA LEU A 32 7.78 -21.62 3.12
C LEU A 32 8.70 -21.33 1.94
N VAL A 33 8.52 -20.20 1.24
CA VAL A 33 9.41 -19.79 0.14
C VAL A 33 10.85 -19.56 0.64
N LEU A 34 11.03 -19.00 1.84
CA LEU A 34 12.36 -18.87 2.44
C LEU A 34 13.00 -20.23 2.74
N LEU A 35 12.24 -21.20 3.26
CA LEU A 35 12.74 -22.56 3.49
C LEU A 35 13.11 -23.24 2.17
N GLU A 36 12.29 -23.10 1.13
CA GLU A 36 12.57 -23.62 -0.21
C GLU A 36 13.88 -23.02 -0.77
N THR A 37 14.06 -21.69 -0.68
CA THR A 37 15.30 -21.06 -1.15
C THR A 37 16.54 -21.53 -0.40
N ARG A 38 16.43 -21.81 0.91
CA ARG A 38 17.52 -22.40 1.70
C ARG A 38 17.80 -23.85 1.28
N GLN A 39 16.76 -24.63 1.00
CA GLN A 39 16.90 -26.00 0.50
C GLN A 39 17.57 -26.03 -0.88
N LEU A 40 17.17 -25.12 -1.79
CA LEU A 40 17.82 -24.96 -3.10
C LEU A 40 19.29 -24.56 -2.93
N HIS A 41 19.59 -23.65 -2.00
CA HIS A 41 20.97 -23.27 -1.71
C HIS A 41 21.79 -24.44 -1.16
N ALA A 42 21.23 -25.24 -0.25
CA ALA A 42 21.88 -26.43 0.29
C ALA A 42 22.19 -27.49 -0.78
N GLN A 43 21.36 -27.59 -1.82
CA GLN A 43 21.62 -28.47 -2.98
C GLN A 43 22.62 -27.84 -3.96
N LEU A 44 22.58 -26.52 -4.14
CA LEU A 44 23.45 -25.79 -5.06
C LEU A 44 24.91 -25.76 -4.57
N ALA A 45 25.13 -25.59 -3.26
CA ALA A 45 26.47 -25.47 -2.67
C ALA A 45 27.42 -26.65 -3.00
N PRO A 46 27.08 -27.92 -2.73
CA PRO A 46 27.98 -29.04 -3.03
C PRO A 46 28.22 -29.23 -4.53
N LEU A 47 27.21 -28.95 -5.37
CA LEU A 47 27.34 -29.00 -6.82
C LEU A 47 28.30 -27.90 -7.34
N ALA A 48 28.27 -26.72 -6.72
CA ALA A 48 29.16 -25.63 -7.06
C ALA A 48 30.60 -25.94 -6.67
N ASP A 49 30.81 -26.57 -5.51
CA ASP A 49 32.14 -27.00 -5.08
C ASP A 49 32.69 -28.12 -5.98
N ALA A 50 31.85 -29.06 -6.40
CA ALA A 50 32.22 -30.08 -7.39
C ALA A 50 32.59 -29.46 -8.74
N ALA A 51 31.84 -28.46 -9.21
CA ALA A 51 32.16 -27.73 -10.44
C ALA A 51 33.51 -27.00 -10.37
N ARG A 52 33.80 -26.38 -9.21
CA ARG A 52 35.09 -25.71 -8.96
C ARG A 52 36.24 -26.71 -9.00
N ALA A 53 36.10 -27.85 -8.32
CA ALA A 53 37.12 -28.91 -8.33
C ALA A 53 37.37 -29.48 -9.74
N GLN A 54 36.32 -29.66 -10.55
CA GLN A 54 36.47 -30.08 -11.95
C GLN A 54 37.22 -29.04 -12.80
N SER A 55 36.95 -27.75 -12.58
CA SER A 55 37.67 -26.66 -13.26
C SER A 55 39.15 -26.62 -12.89
N GLU A 56 39.50 -26.89 -11.64
CA GLU A 56 40.88 -26.91 -11.14
C GLU A 56 41.64 -28.15 -11.63
N ALA A 57 40.95 -29.29 -11.78
CA ALA A 57 41.53 -30.53 -12.29
C ALA A 57 41.88 -30.50 -13.79
N GLY A 58 41.57 -29.41 -14.51
CA GLY A 58 41.94 -29.24 -15.90
C GLY A 58 41.27 -30.20 -16.88
N THR A 59 40.11 -30.78 -16.51
CA THR A 59 39.34 -31.62 -17.43
C THR A 59 38.86 -30.79 -18.62
N ALA A 60 39.29 -31.16 -19.83
CA ALA A 60 39.11 -30.37 -21.06
C ALA A 60 37.64 -30.17 -21.50
N ARG A 61 36.69 -30.84 -20.86
CA ARG A 61 35.26 -30.71 -21.15
C ARG A 61 34.49 -30.72 -19.83
N ALA A 62 33.97 -29.57 -19.43
CA ALA A 62 33.08 -29.46 -18.29
C ALA A 62 31.82 -30.31 -18.53
N ASP A 63 31.38 -31.04 -17.51
CA ASP A 63 30.21 -31.91 -17.61
C ASP A 63 28.96 -31.06 -17.91
N PRO A 64 28.34 -31.18 -19.10
CA PRO A 64 27.20 -30.34 -19.49
C PRO A 64 25.98 -30.60 -18.59
N ALA A 65 25.85 -31.82 -18.04
CA ALA A 65 24.79 -32.18 -17.12
C ALA A 65 24.90 -31.42 -15.79
N LEU A 66 26.11 -31.30 -15.24
CA LEU A 66 26.35 -30.57 -14.00
C LEU A 66 26.08 -29.07 -14.20
N ALA A 67 26.59 -28.51 -15.30
CA ALA A 67 26.36 -27.11 -15.64
C ALA A 67 24.86 -26.78 -15.79
N ALA A 68 24.10 -27.63 -16.49
CA ALA A 68 22.66 -27.48 -16.64
C ALA A 68 21.92 -27.53 -15.28
N GLN A 69 22.31 -28.45 -14.40
CA GLN A 69 21.71 -28.58 -13.07
C GLN A 69 21.98 -27.35 -12.19
N LEU A 70 23.22 -26.85 -12.18
CA LEU A 70 23.58 -25.62 -11.46
C LEU A 70 22.76 -24.42 -11.92
N VAL A 71 22.67 -24.20 -13.24
CA VAL A 71 21.92 -23.09 -13.81
C VAL A 71 20.43 -23.23 -13.48
N ALA A 72 19.86 -24.42 -13.59
CA ALA A 72 18.45 -24.65 -13.27
C ALA A 72 18.11 -24.30 -11.81
N LEU A 73 18.91 -24.80 -10.85
CA LEU A 73 18.71 -24.53 -9.42
C LEU A 73 18.94 -23.04 -9.09
N HIS A 74 19.95 -22.41 -9.70
CA HIS A 74 20.22 -21.00 -9.52
C HIS A 74 19.05 -20.12 -10.02
N LEU A 75 18.54 -20.41 -11.23
CA LEU A 75 17.41 -19.69 -11.81
C LEU A 75 16.14 -19.86 -10.96
N GLN A 76 15.93 -21.04 -10.37
CA GLN A 76 14.80 -21.26 -9.46
C GLN A 76 14.92 -20.42 -8.18
N ALA A 77 16.09 -20.40 -7.55
CA ALA A 77 16.33 -19.55 -6.38
C ALA A 77 16.15 -18.05 -6.72
N TYR A 78 16.63 -17.63 -7.90
CA TYR A 78 16.46 -16.26 -8.38
C TYR A 78 15.00 -15.90 -8.64
N ARG A 79 14.22 -16.83 -9.21
CA ARG A 79 12.76 -16.67 -9.38
C ARG A 79 12.07 -16.46 -8.06
N ASN A 80 12.36 -17.29 -7.05
CA ASN A 80 11.77 -17.16 -5.72
C ASN A 80 12.10 -15.80 -5.10
N LYS A 81 13.37 -15.37 -5.16
CA LYS A 81 13.77 -14.03 -4.72
C LYS A 81 12.97 -12.93 -5.40
N ARG A 82 12.80 -12.99 -6.73
CA ARG A 82 12.02 -11.99 -7.48
C ARG A 82 10.56 -11.95 -7.03
N CYS A 83 9.92 -13.11 -6.87
CA CYS A 83 8.53 -13.20 -6.42
C CYS A 83 8.34 -12.55 -5.04
N MET A 84 9.26 -12.81 -4.10
CA MET A 84 9.25 -12.23 -2.76
C MET A 84 9.39 -10.70 -2.79
N LEU A 85 10.34 -10.20 -3.60
CA LEU A 85 10.54 -8.76 -3.76
C LEU A 85 9.35 -8.08 -4.42
N VAL A 86 8.71 -8.72 -5.40
CA VAL A 86 7.50 -8.18 -6.04
C VAL A 86 6.36 -8.06 -5.04
N TYR A 87 6.14 -9.09 -4.22
CA TYR A 87 5.12 -9.08 -3.16
C TYR A 87 5.35 -7.94 -2.16
N HIS A 88 6.57 -7.81 -1.62
CA HIS A 88 6.91 -6.72 -0.71
C HIS A 88 6.83 -5.35 -1.36
N ASN A 89 7.35 -5.19 -2.58
CA ASN A 89 7.32 -3.91 -3.27
C ASN A 89 5.88 -3.45 -3.49
N GLN A 90 4.98 -4.34 -3.92
CA GLN A 90 3.56 -4.01 -4.08
C GLN A 90 2.91 -3.54 -2.76
N ARG A 91 3.24 -4.18 -1.64
CA ARG A 91 2.74 -3.79 -0.31
C ARG A 91 3.29 -2.45 0.14
N LEU A 92 4.59 -2.23 -0.05
CA LEU A 92 5.25 -0.96 0.26
C LEU A 92 4.71 0.18 -0.60
N GLU A 93 4.49 -0.03 -1.90
CA GLU A 93 3.88 0.99 -2.78
C GLU A 93 2.48 1.38 -2.31
N TRP A 94 1.65 0.42 -1.89
CA TRP A 94 0.34 0.72 -1.30
C TRP A 94 0.45 1.49 0.02
N LEU A 95 1.41 1.14 0.88
CA LEU A 95 1.67 1.87 2.13
C LEU A 95 2.13 3.30 1.85
N LYS A 96 3.06 3.49 0.89
CA LYS A 96 3.53 4.80 0.47
C LYS A 96 2.36 5.66 -0.02
N SER A 97 1.56 5.16 -0.95
CA SER A 97 0.42 5.93 -1.47
C SER A 97 -0.50 6.37 -0.33
N ARG A 98 -0.78 5.47 0.63
CA ARG A 98 -1.59 5.80 1.80
C ARG A 98 -0.94 6.84 2.74
N VAL A 99 0.38 6.84 2.87
CA VAL A 99 1.12 7.87 3.64
C VAL A 99 0.98 9.25 2.98
N TRP A 100 1.14 9.31 1.66
CA TRP A 100 0.98 10.55 0.89
C TRP A 100 -0.46 11.04 0.89
N ASP A 101 -1.45 10.14 0.79
CA ASP A 101 -2.87 10.44 0.90
C ASP A 101 -3.25 11.10 2.24
N LYS A 102 -2.47 10.84 3.30
CA LYS A 102 -2.68 11.36 4.66
C LYS A 102 -1.66 12.42 5.06
N ALA A 103 -1.03 13.07 4.09
CA ALA A 103 -0.05 14.13 4.29
C ALA A 103 1.11 13.76 5.24
N GLY A 104 1.50 12.49 5.28
CA GLY A 104 2.59 12.00 6.14
C GLY A 104 2.19 11.73 7.60
N ALA A 105 0.94 11.94 7.98
CA ALA A 105 0.48 11.73 9.35
C ALA A 105 0.30 10.24 9.66
N LEU A 106 1.26 9.64 10.37
CA LEU A 106 1.27 8.21 10.68
C LEU A 106 0.01 7.73 11.42
N ALA A 107 -0.53 8.52 12.35
CA ALA A 107 -1.74 8.17 13.09
C ALA A 107 -2.94 7.95 12.14
N LEU A 108 -3.12 8.83 11.15
CA LEU A 108 -4.22 8.77 10.18
C LEU A 108 -4.03 7.67 9.13
N VAL A 109 -2.79 7.23 8.92
CA VAL A 109 -2.46 6.09 8.05
C VAL A 109 -2.89 4.80 8.74
N LEU A 110 -2.54 4.64 10.02
CA LEU A 110 -2.75 3.43 10.80
C LEU A 110 -4.19 3.25 11.25
N ASP A 111 -4.80 4.32 11.75
CA ASP A 111 -6.11 4.30 12.37
C ASP A 111 -7.05 5.14 11.49
N GLN A 112 -8.02 4.47 10.89
CA GLN A 112 -9.03 5.14 10.07
C GLN A 112 -10.27 5.41 10.92
N ASP A 113 -10.54 6.70 11.06
CA ASP A 113 -11.72 7.22 11.72
C ASP A 113 -12.95 7.12 10.80
N GLN A 114 -13.80 6.10 11.00
CA GLN A 114 -15.10 5.98 10.32
C GLN A 114 -16.12 6.91 11.01
N PRO A 115 -16.97 7.66 10.28
CA PRO A 115 -18.10 8.36 10.92
C PRO A 115 -18.96 7.35 11.72
N PRO A 116 -19.55 7.76 12.85
CA PRO A 116 -20.39 6.87 13.64
C PRO A 116 -21.51 6.31 12.76
N ASN A 117 -21.65 4.98 12.74
CA ASN A 117 -22.80 4.35 12.11
C ASN A 117 -24.07 4.79 12.87
N ALA A 118 -25.26 4.69 12.24
CA ALA A 118 -26.54 5.07 12.85
C ALA A 118 -26.87 4.36 14.20
N ARG A 119 -26.05 3.40 14.63
CA ARG A 119 -26.11 2.69 15.91
C ARG A 119 -25.25 3.31 17.03
N GLY A 120 -24.46 4.36 16.77
CA GLY A 120 -23.66 5.05 17.78
C GLY A 120 -22.30 4.42 18.11
N ASP A 121 -21.98 3.25 17.55
CA ASP A 121 -20.67 2.62 17.74
C ASP A 121 -19.64 3.22 16.77
N ALA A 122 -18.64 3.90 17.33
CA ALA A 122 -17.47 4.38 16.60
C ALA A 122 -16.45 3.23 16.47
N GLU A 123 -16.54 2.45 15.38
CA GLU A 123 -15.53 1.43 15.08
C GLU A 123 -14.27 2.08 14.49
N VAL A 124 -13.17 2.05 15.25
CA VAL A 124 -11.85 2.43 14.75
C VAL A 124 -11.30 1.29 13.90
N LEU A 125 -11.30 1.47 12.58
CA LEU A 125 -10.74 0.50 11.64
C LEU A 125 -9.23 0.69 11.55
N SER A 126 -8.49 -0.09 12.33
CA SER A 126 -7.02 -0.07 12.30
C SER A 126 -6.47 -1.06 11.28
N ILE A 127 -5.46 -0.65 10.50
CA ILE A 127 -4.72 -1.54 9.58
C ILE A 127 -3.54 -2.25 10.25
N ARG A 128 -3.21 -1.90 11.50
CA ARG A 128 -2.14 -2.51 12.30
C ARG A 128 -2.13 -4.05 12.27
N PRO A 129 -3.25 -4.78 12.43
CA PRO A 129 -3.22 -6.25 12.42
C PRO A 129 -2.89 -6.87 11.07
N LEU A 130 -2.99 -6.11 9.96
CA LEU A 130 -2.65 -6.59 8.62
C LEU A 130 -1.16 -6.51 8.30
N LEU A 131 -0.43 -5.71 9.07
CA LEU A 131 0.96 -5.37 8.81
C LEU A 131 1.87 -6.32 9.58
N SER A 132 2.99 -6.68 8.96
CA SER A 132 4.08 -7.30 9.71
C SER A 132 4.77 -6.27 10.59
N HIS A 133 5.45 -6.73 11.64
CA HIS A 133 6.24 -5.86 12.51
C HIS A 133 7.29 -5.06 11.72
N ALA A 134 7.98 -5.72 10.78
CA ALA A 134 9.00 -5.08 9.94
C ALA A 134 8.41 -4.00 9.01
N GLU A 135 7.20 -4.21 8.48
CA GLU A 135 6.50 -3.19 7.68
C GLU A 135 6.11 -1.97 8.52
N LEU A 136 5.74 -2.18 9.77
CA LEU A 136 5.40 -1.10 10.69
C LEU A 136 6.63 -0.27 11.08
N GLU A 137 7.76 -0.93 11.35
CA GLU A 137 9.04 -0.25 11.58
C GLU A 137 9.48 0.56 10.36
N TRP A 138 9.39 -0.04 9.16
CA TRP A 138 9.67 0.65 7.91
C TRP A 138 8.76 1.87 7.71
N LEU A 139 7.46 1.75 7.99
CA LEU A 139 6.51 2.85 7.89
C LEU A 139 6.85 4.01 8.82
N ARG A 140 7.28 3.71 10.05
CA ARG A 140 7.75 4.72 11.01
C ARG A 140 9.00 5.42 10.51
N ALA A 141 9.98 4.67 10.01
CA ALA A 141 11.21 5.24 9.46
C ALA A 141 10.92 6.12 8.22
N TYR A 142 10.00 5.67 7.35
CA TYR A 142 9.59 6.42 6.17
C TYR A 142 8.86 7.73 6.52
N ALA A 143 7.94 7.68 7.48
CA ALA A 143 7.26 8.87 7.98
C ALA A 143 8.24 9.84 8.66
N GLY A 144 9.24 9.33 9.39
CA GLY A 144 10.32 10.14 9.94
C GLY A 144 11.15 10.84 8.87
N LEU A 145 11.55 10.12 7.81
CA LEU A 145 12.26 10.68 6.67
C LEU A 145 11.42 11.76 5.98
N LEU A 146 10.13 11.50 5.78
CA LEU A 146 9.21 12.47 5.19
C LEU A 146 9.09 13.72 6.06
N GLY A 147 9.06 13.56 7.39
CA GLY A 147 9.07 14.67 8.34
C GLY A 147 10.32 15.54 8.20
N LEU A 148 11.51 14.93 8.11
CA LEU A 148 12.77 15.65 7.89
C LEU A 148 12.77 16.40 6.55
N TYR A 149 12.23 15.79 5.50
CA TYR A 149 12.10 16.45 4.21
C TYR A 149 11.09 17.60 4.26
N LYS A 150 9.94 17.38 4.88
CA LYS A 150 8.88 18.37 5.05
C LYS A 150 9.37 19.60 5.78
N ASP A 151 10.13 19.43 6.86
CA ASP A 151 10.69 20.51 7.69
C ASP A 151 11.46 21.55 6.85
N THR A 152 12.18 21.11 5.82
CA THR A 152 12.95 22.00 4.95
C THR A 152 12.11 22.94 4.07
N TYR A 153 10.81 22.69 3.93
CA TYR A 153 9.89 23.49 3.10
C TYR A 153 8.71 24.09 3.87
N MET A 154 8.61 23.86 5.18
CA MET A 154 7.46 24.27 5.99
C MET A 154 7.21 25.79 5.98
N ASP A 155 8.23 26.59 5.70
CA ASP A 155 8.15 28.04 5.56
C ASP A 155 7.48 28.49 4.25
N VAL A 156 7.57 27.68 3.19
CA VAL A 156 7.05 28.00 1.86
C VAL A 156 5.79 27.22 1.52
N LEU A 157 5.81 25.89 1.71
CA LEU A 157 4.76 25.00 1.24
C LEU A 157 4.79 23.66 2.00
N ASP A 158 3.62 23.18 2.40
CA ASP A 158 3.48 21.79 2.81
C ASP A 158 3.53 20.85 1.60
N VAL A 159 4.68 20.22 1.38
CA VAL A 159 4.93 19.31 0.24
C VAL A 159 4.16 17.99 0.39
N THR A 160 3.67 17.65 1.59
CA THR A 160 2.97 16.38 1.81
C THR A 160 1.48 16.45 1.53
N LEU A 161 0.93 17.65 1.33
CA LEU A 161 -0.49 17.84 1.08
C LEU A 161 -0.91 17.08 -0.20
N PRO A 162 -1.92 16.19 -0.14
CA PRO A 162 -2.25 15.33 -1.26
C PRO A 162 -2.82 16.17 -2.40
N LEU A 163 -2.15 16.16 -3.53
CA LEU A 163 -2.63 16.79 -4.76
C LEU A 163 -3.89 16.07 -5.25
N ALA A 164 -4.95 16.82 -5.59
CA ALA A 164 -6.11 16.22 -6.24
C ALA A 164 -5.71 15.45 -7.49
N THR A 165 -6.05 14.17 -7.52
CA THR A 165 -6.38 13.50 -8.77
C THR A 165 -7.87 13.72 -9.01
N GLY A 166 -8.21 14.86 -9.61
CA GLY A 166 -9.60 15.22 -9.90
C GLY A 166 -10.28 14.15 -10.76
N VAL A 167 -11.51 13.77 -10.41
CA VAL A 167 -12.47 13.23 -11.38
C VAL A 167 -13.10 14.46 -12.05
N GLY A 168 -12.42 14.98 -13.07
CA GLY A 168 -12.88 16.12 -13.86
C GLY A 168 -12.65 15.86 -15.34
N HIS A 169 -13.67 16.14 -16.15
CA HIS A 169 -13.76 15.92 -17.59
C HIS A 169 -12.42 15.93 -18.36
N THR A 170 -12.19 14.83 -19.07
CA THR A 170 -11.14 14.68 -20.08
C THR A 170 -11.26 15.77 -21.15
N ARG A 171 -10.29 16.68 -21.20
CA ARG A 171 -9.87 17.37 -22.43
C ARG A 171 -8.44 17.88 -22.25
N HIS A 172 -7.49 16.96 -22.31
CA HIS A 172 -6.22 17.19 -23.01
C HIS A 172 -5.46 15.87 -23.16
N ASP A 173 -5.05 15.60 -24.39
CA ASP A 173 -4.33 14.40 -24.82
C ASP A 173 -2.97 14.26 -24.15
N GLY A 174 -2.74 13.10 -23.54
CA GLY A 174 -1.54 12.76 -22.80
C GLY A 174 -1.89 11.75 -21.71
N GLN A 175 -2.08 10.49 -22.09
CA GLN A 175 -2.54 9.42 -21.19
C GLN A 175 -1.61 9.25 -19.97
N ILE A 176 -1.95 9.90 -18.86
CA ILE A 176 -1.66 9.38 -17.53
C ILE A 176 -2.80 8.41 -17.23
N GLN A 177 -2.59 7.14 -17.59
CA GLN A 177 -3.48 6.07 -17.18
C GLN A 177 -3.49 6.07 -15.65
N SER A 178 -4.57 6.59 -15.06
CA SER A 178 -4.95 6.24 -13.70
C SER A 178 -4.94 4.72 -13.65
N THR A 179 -3.95 4.13 -12.97
CA THR A 179 -3.83 2.68 -12.79
C THR A 179 -4.87 2.17 -11.80
N ARG A 180 -6.07 2.76 -11.82
CA ARG A 180 -7.22 2.31 -11.07
C ARG A 180 -7.86 1.18 -11.87
N PRO A 181 -7.90 -0.05 -11.33
CA PRO A 181 -8.58 -1.15 -12.00
C PRO A 181 -10.05 -0.79 -12.16
N SER A 182 -10.54 -0.80 -13.41
CA SER A 182 -11.96 -0.69 -13.67
C SER A 182 -12.70 -1.81 -12.93
N PRO A 183 -13.94 -1.59 -12.45
CA PRO A 183 -14.70 -2.63 -11.76
C PRO A 183 -14.90 -3.88 -12.62
N ALA A 184 -14.83 -3.75 -13.95
CA ALA A 184 -14.82 -4.87 -14.89
C ALA A 184 -13.52 -5.70 -14.83
N SER A 185 -12.37 -5.05 -14.66
CA SER A 185 -11.06 -5.70 -14.52
C SER A 185 -10.94 -6.45 -13.19
N ALA A 186 -11.50 -5.91 -12.10
CA ALA A 186 -11.56 -6.57 -10.80
C ALA A 186 -12.44 -7.84 -10.83
N ARG A 187 -13.60 -7.80 -11.52
CA ARG A 187 -14.47 -8.98 -11.71
C ARG A 187 -13.80 -10.06 -12.56
N SER A 188 -13.07 -9.67 -13.60
CA SER A 188 -12.28 -10.61 -14.43
C SER A 188 -11.15 -11.27 -13.64
N ALA A 189 -10.52 -10.54 -12.70
CA ALA A 189 -9.48 -11.07 -11.83
C ALA A 189 -10.00 -12.06 -10.77
N LEU A 190 -11.22 -11.85 -10.24
CA LEU A 190 -11.88 -12.80 -9.34
C LEU A 190 -12.36 -14.07 -10.09
N GLY A 191 -12.74 -13.94 -11.36
CA GLY A 191 -13.26 -15.07 -12.16
C GLY A 191 -12.24 -16.15 -12.53
N SER A 192 -10.93 -15.92 -12.34
CA SER A 192 -9.89 -16.89 -12.73
C SER A 192 -9.30 -17.71 -11.58
N ALA A 193 -9.78 -17.57 -10.35
CA ALA A 193 -9.21 -18.27 -9.19
C ALA A 193 -10.23 -19.22 -8.54
N THR A 194 -10.06 -20.51 -8.79
CA THR A 194 -10.60 -21.59 -7.96
C THR A 194 -9.94 -21.54 -6.58
N PHE A 195 -10.47 -20.73 -5.66
CA PHE A 195 -10.05 -20.75 -4.25
C PHE A 195 -11.26 -20.58 -3.33
N ALA A 196 -11.28 -21.34 -2.24
CA ALA A 196 -12.45 -21.66 -1.41
C ALA A 196 -13.16 -20.45 -0.76
N PRO A 197 -14.49 -20.50 -0.55
CA PRO A 197 -15.32 -19.38 -0.10
C PRO A 197 -15.38 -19.24 1.44
N GLY A 198 -14.24 -19.37 2.14
CA GLY A 198 -14.22 -19.50 3.61
C GLY A 198 -13.54 -18.38 4.40
N ALA A 199 -12.74 -17.51 3.78
CA ALA A 199 -12.07 -16.42 4.48
C ALA A 199 -12.82 -15.12 4.23
N SER A 200 -13.46 -14.56 5.25
CA SER A 200 -13.92 -13.18 5.28
C SER A 200 -12.72 -12.27 5.05
N VAL A 201 -12.48 -11.93 3.79
CA VAL A 201 -11.47 -10.94 3.42
C VAL A 201 -11.96 -9.62 4.01
N SER A 202 -11.33 -9.16 5.09
CA SER A 202 -11.47 -7.76 5.51
C SER A 202 -10.85 -6.92 4.41
N VAL A 203 -11.69 -6.52 3.45
CA VAL A 203 -11.29 -5.71 2.29
C VAL A 203 -11.14 -4.28 2.80
N TYR A 204 -9.93 -3.91 3.18
CA TYR A 204 -9.58 -2.49 3.29
C TYR A 204 -9.41 -1.95 1.88
N ALA A 205 -10.52 -1.80 1.14
CA ALA A 205 -10.50 -1.09 -0.11
C ALA A 205 -9.83 0.27 0.15
N ALA A 206 -8.94 0.70 -0.74
CA ALA A 206 -8.63 2.11 -0.87
C ALA A 206 -9.95 2.82 -1.23
N THR A 207 -10.78 3.05 -0.22
CA THR A 207 -11.92 3.93 -0.29
C THR A 207 -11.31 5.26 -0.66
N THR A 208 -11.59 5.69 -1.88
CA THR A 208 -11.29 7.04 -2.35
C THR A 208 -11.59 7.98 -1.20
N LEU A 209 -10.59 8.73 -0.74
CA LEU A 209 -10.81 9.75 0.27
C LEU A 209 -12.06 10.54 -0.15
N PRO A 210 -13.05 10.73 0.74
CA PRO A 210 -14.22 11.56 0.44
C PRO A 210 -13.82 13.01 0.13
N ASN A 211 -12.56 13.37 0.36
CA ASN A 211 -11.97 14.66 0.10
C ASN A 211 -10.87 14.50 -0.95
N THR A 212 -11.29 14.38 -2.22
CA THR A 212 -10.40 14.72 -3.33
C THR A 212 -10.14 16.22 -3.19
N ILE A 213 -8.96 16.59 -2.70
CA ILE A 213 -8.57 17.99 -2.47
C ILE A 213 -8.42 18.67 -3.83
N ARG A 214 -9.55 19.01 -4.47
CA ARG A 214 -9.62 19.71 -5.76
C ARG A 214 -8.74 20.95 -5.68
N ALA A 215 -8.10 21.33 -6.79
CA ALA A 215 -7.44 22.63 -6.86
C ALA A 215 -8.39 23.71 -6.31
N PRO A 216 -7.92 24.63 -5.45
CA PRO A 216 -8.80 25.60 -4.80
C PRO A 216 -9.54 26.43 -5.84
N ASP A 217 -10.85 26.20 -5.94
CA ASP A 217 -11.73 27.03 -6.78
C ASP A 217 -12.02 28.37 -6.09
N ASP A 218 -12.19 28.34 -4.76
CA ASP A 218 -12.48 29.50 -3.93
C ASP A 218 -11.78 29.37 -2.55
N LEU A 219 -11.48 30.51 -1.94
CA LEU A 219 -10.86 30.62 -0.61
C LEU A 219 -11.79 30.16 0.51
N MET A 220 -13.09 30.33 0.30
CA MET A 220 -14.15 29.96 1.24
C MET A 220 -14.90 28.76 0.69
N ILE A 221 -15.14 27.75 1.52
CA ILE A 221 -15.82 26.52 1.13
C ILE A 221 -16.94 26.16 2.10
N THR A 222 -17.98 25.52 1.58
CA THR A 222 -19.06 24.97 2.38
C THR A 222 -18.74 23.52 2.75
N VAL A 223 -18.59 23.26 4.04
CA VAL A 223 -18.27 21.94 4.59
C VAL A 223 -19.40 21.43 5.46
N LEU A 224 -19.70 20.14 5.35
CA LEU A 224 -20.60 19.41 6.21
C LEU A 224 -19.80 18.64 7.25
N VAL A 225 -20.17 18.81 8.51
CA VAL A 225 -19.53 18.14 9.64
C VAL A 225 -20.02 16.69 9.71
N THR A 226 -19.10 15.72 9.70
CA THR A 226 -19.43 14.28 9.80
C THR A 226 -19.35 13.76 11.23
N ARG A 227 -18.63 14.48 12.11
CA ARG A 227 -18.38 14.07 13.51
C ARG A 227 -18.53 15.25 14.46
N ASP A 228 -19.16 15.00 15.61
CA ASP A 228 -19.23 15.94 16.72
C ASP A 228 -17.85 16.10 17.36
N ALA A 229 -17.39 17.35 17.51
CA ALA A 229 -16.18 17.68 18.26
C ALA A 229 -16.35 19.05 18.92
N GLN A 230 -16.11 19.12 20.23
CA GLN A 230 -16.08 20.37 20.97
C GLN A 230 -14.66 20.94 20.94
N ASP A 231 -14.56 22.26 20.82
CA ASP A 231 -13.31 23.03 20.94
C ASP A 231 -12.17 22.56 20.01
N VAL A 232 -12.44 22.50 18.70
CA VAL A 232 -11.39 22.24 17.71
C VAL A 232 -10.57 23.50 17.50
N GLU A 233 -9.30 23.46 17.92
CA GLU A 233 -8.37 24.55 17.67
C GLU A 233 -7.95 24.58 16.20
N THR A 234 -8.22 25.71 15.57
CA THR A 234 -7.74 26.07 14.24
C THR A 234 -6.77 27.25 14.35
N GLU A 235 -6.07 27.57 13.27
CA GLU A 235 -5.05 28.63 13.25
C GLU A 235 -5.57 30.01 13.68
N ARG A 236 -6.88 30.27 13.53
CA ARG A 236 -7.50 31.57 13.83
C ARG A 236 -8.41 31.56 15.06
N GLY A 237 -8.67 30.40 15.65
CA GLY A 237 -9.55 30.29 16.81
C GLY A 237 -10.13 28.90 17.02
N THR A 238 -11.04 28.79 17.99
CA THR A 238 -11.76 27.55 18.29
C THR A 238 -13.06 27.47 17.52
N ILE A 239 -13.31 26.31 16.91
CA ILE A 239 -14.56 26.01 16.21
C ILE A 239 -15.24 24.83 16.90
N GLN A 240 -16.54 24.96 17.14
CA GLN A 240 -17.37 23.85 17.62
C GLN A 240 -17.99 23.14 16.42
N LEU A 241 -17.77 21.83 16.33
CA LEU A 241 -18.27 21.01 15.25
C LEU A 241 -19.44 20.18 15.76
N ARG A 242 -20.63 20.38 15.17
CA ARG A 242 -21.80 19.53 15.41
C ARG A 242 -22.09 18.70 14.17
N ALA A 243 -22.22 17.38 14.31
CA ALA A 243 -22.48 16.44 13.24
C ALA A 243 -23.75 16.83 12.47
N GLY A 244 -23.64 16.89 11.15
CA GLY A 244 -24.70 17.30 10.24
C GLY A 244 -24.82 18.81 10.03
N GLU A 245 -24.11 19.64 10.80
CA GLU A 245 -24.07 21.08 10.58
C GLU A 245 -23.28 21.44 9.31
N ARG A 246 -23.71 22.50 8.64
CA ARG A 246 -23.00 23.09 7.50
C ARG A 246 -22.31 24.35 7.94
N LEU A 247 -21.00 24.43 7.69
CA LEU A 247 -20.18 25.57 8.03
C LEU A 247 -19.60 26.18 6.76
N TYR A 248 -19.53 27.51 6.72
CA TYR A 248 -18.85 28.25 5.67
C TYR A 248 -17.55 28.79 6.24
N VAL A 249 -16.44 28.15 5.87
CA VAL A 249 -15.13 28.36 6.51
C VAL A 249 -14.08 28.57 5.43
N ARG A 250 -12.99 29.25 5.78
CA ARG A 250 -11.80 29.30 4.93
C ARG A 250 -11.24 27.89 4.73
N ARG A 251 -10.84 27.59 3.51
CA ARG A 251 -10.26 26.30 3.17
C ARG A 251 -9.02 25.96 4.03
N ASP A 252 -8.12 26.93 4.18
CA ASP A 252 -6.87 26.79 4.94
C ASP A 252 -7.09 26.20 6.35
N GLU A 253 -8.16 26.60 7.04
CA GLU A 253 -8.46 26.17 8.41
C GLU A 253 -9.01 24.74 8.49
N VAL A 254 -9.65 24.25 7.42
CA VAL A 254 -10.38 22.98 7.42
C VAL A 254 -9.67 21.86 6.68
N GLU A 255 -8.56 22.14 5.97
CA GLU A 255 -7.83 21.14 5.18
C GLU A 255 -7.36 19.95 6.02
N ALA A 256 -6.78 20.20 7.19
CA ALA A 256 -6.36 19.12 8.09
C ALA A 256 -7.55 18.27 8.56
N LEU A 257 -8.71 18.90 8.81
CA LEU A 257 -9.94 18.23 9.24
C LEU A 257 -10.60 17.44 8.09
N LEU A 258 -10.46 17.91 6.86
CA LEU A 258 -10.83 17.19 5.64
C LEU A 258 -9.96 15.93 5.47
N ILE A 259 -8.63 16.02 5.63
CA ILE A 259 -7.75 14.84 5.50
C ILE A 259 -8.09 13.77 6.55
N ARG A 260 -8.45 14.20 7.77
CA ARG A 260 -8.93 13.34 8.87
C ARG A 260 -10.29 12.71 8.58
N GLY A 261 -11.12 13.34 7.75
CA GLY A 261 -12.47 12.87 7.40
C GLY A 261 -13.57 13.33 8.36
N TRP A 262 -13.30 14.33 9.20
CA TRP A 262 -14.27 14.93 10.13
C TRP A 262 -15.21 15.91 9.42
N LEU A 263 -14.81 16.38 8.25
CA LEU A 263 -15.55 17.27 7.39
C LEU A 263 -15.67 16.63 6.00
N ARG A 264 -16.76 16.96 5.31
CA ARG A 264 -17.01 16.61 3.92
C ARG A 264 -17.37 17.88 3.15
N GLN A 265 -16.68 18.14 2.05
CA GLN A 265 -17.03 19.24 1.16
C GLN A 265 -18.37 18.96 0.46
N VAL A 266 -19.24 19.97 0.38
CA VAL A 266 -20.58 19.86 -0.25
C VAL A 266 -20.64 20.53 -1.63
N ASP A 267 -19.70 21.44 -1.92
CA ASP A 267 -19.59 22.19 -3.18
C ASP A 267 -18.93 21.41 -4.32
#